data_AF-A0A419KXE6-F1
#
_entry.id   AF-A0A419KXE6-F1
#
_cell.length_a   1.000
_cell.length_b   1.000
_cell.length_c   1.000
_cell.angle_alpha   90.00
_cell.angle_beta   90.00
_cell.angle_gamma   90.00
#
_symmetry.space_group_name_H-M   'P 1'
#
loop_
_entity.id
_entity.type
_entity.pdbx_description
1 polymer ?
#
loop_
_entity_poly.entity_id
_entity_poly.type
_entity_poly.pdbx_seq_one_letter_code
_entity_poly.pdbx_strand_id
1 'polypeptide(L)'
;MSSESKVEQTSEASSMEIGTITFPFTEAFRYCLESIKKRFTRALITAVSILLGIAFYVTIRSMNVILPNVGQQPPQAYQLMMAIIALLVCGVGIINSMLMSVTERYKEIGTIKCLGATDTSVLEIFLIEALLLGLLGGVIGSFAGWIAAIGIYGVQYGIGGVFPADKIGIVMFQYLRYISEGIGISAFLSVAAAAYPAFYASRLHPAEALRYEV
;
A
#
# COMPACT_ATOMS: atom_id res chain seq x y z
N MET A 1 58.23 26.68 45.81
CA MET A 1 57.29 25.66 46.31
C MET A 1 56.01 25.75 45.47
N SER A 2 56.11 25.30 44.22
CA SER A 2 55.11 25.45 43.16
C SER A 2 54.49 24.08 42.85
N SER A 3 54.06 23.38 43.91
CA SER A 3 53.59 21.98 43.81
C SER A 3 52.37 21.68 44.67
N GLU A 4 51.65 22.69 45.15
CA GLU A 4 50.39 22.48 45.90
C GLU A 4 49.15 23.04 45.20
N SER A 5 49.28 23.95 44.21
CA SER A 5 48.11 24.50 43.51
C SER A 5 47.61 23.65 42.33
N LYS A 6 47.94 22.35 42.28
CA LYS A 6 47.60 21.47 41.15
C LYS A 6 46.81 20.22 41.51
N VAL A 7 46.35 20.10 42.76
CA VAL A 7 45.56 18.94 43.22
C VAL A 7 44.09 19.29 43.48
N GLU A 8 43.73 20.57 43.52
CA GLU A 8 42.36 21.01 43.87
C GLU A 8 41.49 21.39 42.65
N GLN A 9 41.92 21.02 41.44
CA GLN A 9 41.13 21.19 40.20
C GLN A 9 40.51 19.89 39.69
N THR A 10 40.63 18.79 40.42
CA THR A 10 39.96 17.52 40.11
C THR A 10 38.81 17.25 41.08
N SER A 11 37.85 18.17 41.20
CA SER A 11 36.58 17.89 41.88
C SER A 11 35.44 18.78 41.40
N GLU A 12 35.40 19.11 40.12
CA GLU A 12 34.17 19.58 39.45
C GLU A 12 33.85 18.62 38.31
N ALA A 13 33.67 17.35 38.65
CA ALA A 13 32.74 16.53 37.89
C ALA A 13 31.34 17.12 38.14
N SER A 14 30.99 18.14 37.36
CA SER A 14 29.62 18.64 37.25
C SER A 14 28.77 17.43 36.87
N SER A 15 28.11 16.87 37.88
CA SER A 15 27.10 15.84 37.72
C SER A 15 26.01 16.48 36.88
N MET A 16 26.06 16.25 35.57
CA MET A 16 25.00 16.59 34.65
C MET A 16 23.76 15.86 35.15
N GLU A 17 22.92 16.55 35.92
CA GLU A 17 21.61 16.04 36.33
C GLU A 17 20.84 15.77 35.04
N ILE A 18 20.79 14.50 34.65
CA ILE A 18 19.98 14.05 33.53
C ILE A 18 18.53 14.21 34.01
N GLY A 19 17.96 15.40 33.75
CA GLY A 19 16.57 15.68 34.06
C GLY A 19 15.69 14.65 33.38
N THR A 20 15.11 13.73 34.16
CA THR A 20 14.20 12.73 33.62
C THR A 20 12.90 13.42 33.23
N ILE A 21 12.70 13.67 31.94
CA ILE A 21 11.44 14.20 31.42
C ILE A 21 10.39 13.07 31.52
N THR A 22 9.60 13.08 32.60
CA THR A 22 8.44 12.20 32.74
C THR A 22 7.27 12.79 31.96
N PHE A 23 7.08 12.30 30.74
CA PHE A 23 5.92 12.68 29.94
C PHE A 23 4.64 12.10 30.58
N PRO A 24 3.58 12.90 30.78
CA PRO A 24 2.29 12.36 31.21
C PRO A 24 1.76 11.40 30.12
N PHE A 25 1.03 10.36 30.54
CA PHE A 25 0.59 9.26 29.65
C PHE A 25 -0.19 9.75 28.41
N THR A 26 -0.96 10.83 28.55
CA THR A 26 -1.70 11.48 27.46
C THR A 26 -0.79 12.10 26.39
N GLU A 27 0.35 12.66 26.79
CA GLU A 27 1.34 13.23 25.87
C GLU A 27 2.08 12.13 25.12
N ALA A 28 2.51 11.09 25.83
CA ALA A 28 3.16 9.92 25.23
C ALA A 28 2.23 9.22 24.21
N PHE A 29 0.94 9.08 24.52
CA PHE A 29 -0.05 8.52 23.61
C PHE A 29 -0.26 9.40 22.37
N ARG A 30 -0.27 10.74 22.52
CA ARG A 30 -0.38 11.67 21.39
C ARG A 30 0.79 11.53 20.41
N TYR A 31 2.03 11.49 20.92
CA TYR A 31 3.21 11.28 20.08
C TYR A 31 3.18 9.93 19.34
N CYS A 32 2.73 8.87 20.02
CA CYS A 32 2.58 7.55 19.41
C CYS A 32 1.55 7.57 18.27
N LEU A 33 0.36 8.13 18.50
CA LEU A 33 -0.67 8.26 17.46
C LEU A 33 -0.20 9.08 16.27
N GLU A 34 0.52 10.17 16.51
CA GLU A 34 1.04 11.03 15.45
C GLU A 34 2.09 10.30 14.57
N SER A 35 2.92 9.45 15.20
CA SER A 35 3.87 8.59 14.49
C SER A 35 3.19 7.52 13.63
N ILE A 36 2.13 6.87 14.15
CA ILE A 36 1.35 5.86 13.44
C ILE A 36 0.61 6.51 12.27
N LYS A 37 0.01 7.68 12.48
CA LYS A 37 -0.75 8.39 11.45
C LYS A 37 0.11 8.76 10.24
N LYS A 38 1.35 9.20 10.48
CA LYS A 38 2.32 9.49 9.40
C LYS A 38 2.67 8.25 8.57
N ARG A 39 2.82 7.09 9.21
CA ARG A 39 3.07 5.81 8.50
C ARG A 39 1.82 5.26 7.80
N PHE A 40 0.64 5.40 8.42
CA PHE A 40 -0.63 4.85 7.92
C PHE A 40 -1.16 5.58 6.68
N THR A 41 -0.96 6.90 6.62
CA THR A 41 -1.51 7.73 5.53
C THR A 41 -0.98 7.31 4.15
N ARG A 42 0.27 6.82 4.06
CA ARG A 42 0.87 6.35 2.79
C ARG A 42 0.30 5.00 2.35
N ALA A 43 0.28 4.05 3.28
CA ALA A 43 -0.31 2.74 3.04
C ALA A 43 -1.77 2.88 2.60
N LEU A 44 -2.49 3.87 3.15
CA LEU A 44 -3.85 4.21 2.75
C LEU A 44 -3.94 4.69 1.30
N ILE A 45 -3.04 5.56 0.83
CA ILE A 45 -3.06 6.06 -0.57
C ILE A 45 -2.89 4.90 -1.56
N THR A 46 -1.92 4.01 -1.31
CA THR A 46 -1.70 2.82 -2.16
C THR A 46 -2.90 1.87 -2.08
N ALA A 47 -3.40 1.59 -0.87
CA ALA A 47 -4.53 0.69 -0.67
C ALA A 47 -5.81 1.21 -1.35
N VAL A 48 -6.10 2.51 -1.28
CA VAL A 48 -7.26 3.12 -1.95
C VAL A 48 -7.12 3.04 -3.47
N SER A 49 -5.93 3.30 -4.01
CA SER A 49 -5.67 3.20 -5.46
C SER A 49 -5.96 1.78 -5.97
N ILE A 50 -5.44 0.77 -5.26
CA ILE A 50 -5.65 -0.66 -5.57
C ILE A 50 -7.13 -1.03 -5.40
N LEU A 51 -7.73 -0.67 -4.26
CA LEU A 51 -9.12 -0.97 -3.96
C LEU A 51 -10.05 -0.45 -5.05
N LEU A 52 -9.93 0.83 -5.43
CA LEU A 52 -10.80 1.45 -6.42
C LEU A 52 -10.58 0.85 -7.81
N GLY A 53 -9.33 0.66 -8.23
CA GLY A 53 -9.01 0.06 -9.54
C GLY A 53 -9.56 -1.36 -9.68
N ILE A 54 -9.39 -2.18 -8.64
CA ILE A 54 -9.83 -3.57 -8.64
C ILE A 54 -11.35 -3.67 -8.43
N ALA A 55 -11.95 -2.83 -7.59
CA ALA A 55 -13.40 -2.76 -7.44
C ALA A 55 -14.07 -2.42 -8.77
N PHE A 56 -13.53 -1.45 -9.50
CA PHE A 56 -14.03 -1.09 -10.82
C PHE A 56 -13.85 -2.24 -11.83
N TYR A 57 -12.67 -2.89 -11.85
CA TYR A 57 -12.42 -4.07 -12.69
C TYR A 57 -13.44 -5.19 -12.42
N VAL A 58 -13.63 -5.58 -11.16
CA VAL A 58 -14.58 -6.65 -10.78
C VAL A 58 -16.02 -6.25 -11.07
N THR A 59 -16.38 -4.98 -10.91
CA THR A 59 -17.72 -4.47 -11.27
C THR A 59 -17.99 -4.62 -12.76
N ILE A 60 -17.04 -4.22 -13.62
CA ILE A 60 -17.17 -4.37 -15.07
C ILE A 60 -17.23 -5.85 -15.46
N ARG A 61 -16.37 -6.71 -14.88
CA ARG A 61 -16.38 -8.14 -15.18
C ARG A 61 -17.66 -8.83 -14.75
N SER A 62 -18.24 -8.41 -13.63
CA SER A 62 -19.55 -8.88 -13.14
C SER A 62 -20.68 -8.59 -14.12
N MET A 63 -20.57 -7.57 -14.98
CA MET A 63 -21.55 -7.31 -16.04
C MET A 63 -21.68 -8.47 -17.03
N ASN A 64 -20.61 -9.23 -17.27
CA ASN A 64 -20.63 -10.39 -18.17
C ASN A 64 -21.41 -11.57 -17.60
N VAL A 65 -21.70 -11.56 -16.29
CA VAL A 65 -22.59 -12.54 -15.65
C VAL A 65 -24.04 -12.06 -15.71
N ILE A 66 -24.27 -10.77 -15.45
CA ILE A 66 -25.61 -10.22 -15.21
C ILE A 66 -26.36 -9.92 -16.51
N LEU A 67 -25.73 -9.22 -17.45
CA LEU A 67 -26.41 -8.74 -18.67
C LEU A 67 -27.02 -9.89 -19.52
N PRO A 68 -26.33 -11.03 -19.73
CA PRO A 68 -26.91 -12.16 -20.45
C PRO A 68 -28.17 -12.73 -19.79
N ASN A 69 -28.31 -12.63 -18.46
CA ASN A 69 -29.48 -13.12 -17.73
C ASN A 69 -30.71 -12.24 -17.97
N VAL A 70 -30.52 -10.97 -18.32
CA VAL A 70 -31.60 -10.01 -18.60
C VAL A 70 -31.84 -9.80 -20.10
N GLY A 71 -31.30 -10.70 -20.94
CA GLY A 71 -31.48 -10.64 -22.39
C GLY A 71 -30.69 -9.52 -23.08
N GLN A 72 -29.71 -8.92 -22.40
CA GLN A 72 -28.83 -7.90 -22.96
C GLN A 72 -27.42 -8.46 -23.19
N GLN A 73 -26.79 -8.08 -24.30
CA GLN A 73 -25.44 -8.54 -24.60
C GLN A 73 -24.44 -7.39 -24.36
N PRO A 74 -23.45 -7.56 -23.46
CA PRO A 74 -22.48 -6.52 -23.20
C PRO A 74 -21.56 -6.27 -24.41
N PRO A 75 -21.25 -5.00 -24.74
CA PRO A 75 -20.20 -4.68 -25.71
C PRO A 75 -18.82 -4.98 -25.08
N GLN A 76 -18.29 -6.16 -25.36
CA GLN A 76 -17.05 -6.69 -24.74
C GLN A 76 -15.83 -5.81 -24.97
N ALA A 77 -15.70 -5.21 -26.16
CA ALA A 77 -14.55 -4.35 -26.51
C ALA A 77 -14.46 -3.11 -25.61
N TYR A 78 -15.59 -2.47 -25.33
CA TYR A 78 -15.63 -1.25 -24.51
C TYR A 78 -15.28 -1.54 -23.04
N GLN A 79 -15.73 -2.68 -22.52
CA GLN A 79 -15.43 -3.12 -21.15
C GLN A 79 -13.95 -3.37 -20.93
N LEU A 80 -13.30 -4.08 -21.87
CA LEU A 80 -11.86 -4.34 -21.80
C LEU A 80 -11.06 -3.05 -21.82
N MET A 81 -11.43 -2.09 -22.66
CA MET A 81 -10.76 -0.80 -22.74
C MET A 81 -10.87 -0.02 -21.42
N MET A 82 -12.08 0.07 -20.84
CA MET A 82 -12.27 0.73 -19.53
C MET A 82 -11.51 0.03 -18.41
N ALA A 83 -11.52 -1.29 -18.38
CA ALA A 83 -10.77 -2.09 -17.42
C ALA A 83 -9.27 -1.80 -17.51
N ILE A 84 -8.70 -1.78 -18.72
CA ILE A 84 -7.28 -1.47 -18.94
C ILE A 84 -6.95 -0.05 -18.46
N ILE A 85 -7.75 0.94 -18.84
CA ILE A 85 -7.52 2.35 -18.43
C ILE A 85 -7.55 2.48 -16.90
N ALA A 86 -8.52 1.86 -16.23
CA ALA A 86 -8.61 1.90 -14.78
C ALA A 86 -7.42 1.24 -14.08
N LEU A 87 -6.94 0.10 -14.60
CA LEU A 87 -5.76 -0.58 -14.07
C LEU A 87 -4.48 0.24 -14.32
N LEU A 88 -4.38 0.96 -15.44
CA LEU A 88 -3.26 1.87 -15.69
C LEU A 88 -3.23 3.03 -14.69
N VAL A 89 -4.38 3.69 -14.45
CA VAL A 89 -4.49 4.77 -13.46
C VAL A 89 -4.15 4.27 -12.05
N CYS A 90 -4.61 3.07 -11.70
CA CYS A 90 -4.23 2.39 -10.47
C CYS A 90 -2.72 2.19 -10.36
N GLY A 91 -2.07 1.65 -11.42
CA GLY A 91 -0.62 1.46 -11.48
C GLY A 91 0.17 2.76 -11.28
N VAL A 92 -0.26 3.86 -11.91
CA VAL A 92 0.36 5.19 -11.70
C VAL A 92 0.24 5.64 -10.26
N GLY A 93 -0.92 5.43 -9.62
CA GLY A 93 -1.11 5.72 -8.19
C GLY A 93 -0.15 4.95 -7.29
N ILE A 94 0.07 3.66 -7.59
CA ILE A 94 1.02 2.79 -6.87
C ILE A 94 2.45 3.32 -7.05
N ILE A 95 2.87 3.60 -8.29
CA ILE A 95 4.22 4.11 -8.59
C ILE A 95 4.49 5.42 -7.82
N ASN A 96 3.56 6.38 -7.88
CA ASN A 96 3.74 7.68 -7.23
C ASN A 96 3.81 7.55 -5.72
N SER A 97 2.92 6.75 -5.12
CA SER A 97 2.94 6.50 -3.69
C SER A 97 4.23 5.80 -3.24
N MET A 98 4.72 4.85 -4.04
CA MET A 98 5.94 4.12 -3.74
C MET A 98 7.19 5.00 -3.89
N LEU A 99 7.27 5.84 -4.92
CA LEU A 99 8.34 6.85 -5.05
C LEU A 99 8.39 7.80 -3.85
N MET A 100 7.21 8.26 -3.40
CA MET A 100 7.11 9.08 -2.19
C MET A 100 7.66 8.31 -0.97
N SER A 101 7.25 7.05 -0.78
CA SER A 101 7.74 6.18 0.31
C SER A 101 9.27 6.06 0.32
N VAL A 102 9.89 5.93 -0.85
CA VAL A 102 11.36 5.85 -0.99
C VAL A 102 12.04 7.14 -0.54
N THR A 103 11.52 8.30 -0.95
CA THR A 103 12.11 9.60 -0.56
C THR A 103 12.00 9.88 0.93
N GLU A 104 10.97 9.37 1.59
CA GLU A 104 10.76 9.63 3.02
C GLU A 104 11.54 8.67 3.91
N ARG A 105 11.80 7.46 3.41
CA ARG A 105 12.65 6.46 4.06
C ARG A 105 14.11 6.55 3.60
N TYR A 106 14.49 7.62 2.91
CA TYR A 106 15.82 7.78 2.31
C TYR A 106 16.97 7.55 3.31
N LYS A 107 16.90 8.20 4.48
CA LYS A 107 17.89 8.03 5.57
C LYS A 107 17.84 6.64 6.21
N GLU A 108 16.65 6.06 6.35
CA GLU A 108 16.49 4.72 6.91
C GLU A 108 17.18 3.68 6.01
N ILE A 109 16.95 3.75 4.70
CA ILE A 109 17.58 2.87 3.69
C ILE A 109 19.11 3.05 3.71
N GLY A 110 19.59 4.29 3.76
CA GLY A 110 21.01 4.60 3.86
C GLY A 110 21.67 3.98 5.09
N THR A 111 21.03 4.12 6.25
CA THR A 111 21.49 3.52 7.50
C THR A 111 21.60 1.99 7.37
N ILE A 112 20.55 1.32 6.90
CA ILE A 112 20.51 -0.14 6.77
C ILE A 112 21.59 -0.65 5.80
N LYS A 113 21.86 0.08 4.72
CA LYS A 113 22.97 -0.23 3.80
C LYS A 113 24.35 -0.01 4.42
N CYS A 114 24.54 1.00 5.25
CA CYS A 114 25.78 1.19 6.01
C CYS A 114 26.05 0.05 7.00
N LEU A 115 24.99 -0.59 7.52
CA LEU A 115 25.05 -1.80 8.33
C LEU A 115 25.37 -3.08 7.52
N GLY A 116 25.52 -2.98 6.20
CA GLY A 116 25.91 -4.09 5.32
C GLY A 116 24.77 -4.78 4.58
N ALA A 117 23.55 -4.20 4.56
CA ALA A 117 22.48 -4.76 3.76
C ALA A 117 22.77 -4.66 2.25
N THR A 118 22.46 -5.73 1.52
CA THR A 118 22.61 -5.77 0.06
C THR A 118 21.50 -5.00 -0.66
N ASP A 119 21.75 -4.55 -1.88
CA ASP A 119 20.74 -3.93 -2.73
C ASP A 119 19.53 -4.86 -2.94
N THR A 120 19.75 -6.16 -3.09
CA THR A 120 18.70 -7.17 -3.21
C THR A 120 17.82 -7.23 -1.96
N SER A 121 18.40 -7.18 -0.76
CA SER A 121 17.64 -7.17 0.49
C SER A 121 16.74 -5.94 0.60
N VAL A 122 17.23 -4.77 0.17
CA VAL A 122 16.41 -3.55 0.14
C VAL A 122 15.28 -3.67 -0.88
N LEU A 123 15.56 -4.21 -2.08
CA LEU A 123 14.57 -4.44 -3.12
C LEU A 123 13.46 -5.39 -2.64
N GLU A 124 13.82 -6.50 -2.01
CA GLU A 124 12.88 -7.51 -1.49
C GLU A 124 11.92 -6.91 -0.46
N ILE A 125 12.40 -6.06 0.45
CA ILE A 125 11.55 -5.38 1.45
C ILE A 125 10.42 -4.60 0.76
N PHE A 126 10.77 -3.82 -0.27
CA PHE A 126 9.81 -3.00 -1.00
C PHE A 126 8.86 -3.83 -1.87
N LEU A 127 9.34 -4.91 -2.50
CA LEU A 127 8.48 -5.81 -3.27
C LEU A 127 7.49 -6.57 -2.38
N ILE A 128 7.93 -7.04 -1.21
CA ILE A 128 7.07 -7.70 -0.23
C ILE A 128 6.03 -6.71 0.30
N GLU A 129 6.42 -5.48 0.59
CA GLU A 129 5.49 -4.42 1.00
C GLU A 129 4.40 -4.19 -0.07
N ALA A 130 4.80 -4.08 -1.34
CA ALA A 130 3.87 -3.92 -2.45
C ALA A 130 2.97 -5.15 -2.67
N LEU A 131 3.49 -6.36 -2.49
CA LEU A 131 2.71 -7.59 -2.57
C LEU A 131 1.64 -7.64 -1.47
N LEU A 132 2.01 -7.35 -0.22
CA LEU A 132 1.08 -7.34 0.91
C LEU A 132 -0.03 -6.30 0.71
N LEU A 133 0.33 -5.10 0.27
CA LEU A 133 -0.65 -4.05 -0.07
C LEU A 133 -1.53 -4.46 -1.25
N GLY A 134 -0.96 -5.12 -2.26
CA GLY A 134 -1.66 -5.69 -3.42
C GLY A 134 -2.70 -6.73 -3.05
N LEU A 135 -2.34 -7.65 -2.16
CA LEU A 135 -3.24 -8.69 -1.68
C LEU A 135 -4.37 -8.10 -0.82
N LEU A 136 -4.03 -7.26 0.16
CA LEU A 136 -5.05 -6.64 1.04
C LEU A 136 -6.00 -5.74 0.25
N GLY A 137 -5.46 -4.84 -0.58
CA GLY A 137 -6.25 -3.96 -1.43
C GLY A 137 -7.05 -4.72 -2.48
N GLY A 138 -6.49 -5.81 -3.01
CA GLY A 138 -7.14 -6.70 -3.96
C GLY A 138 -8.32 -7.45 -3.40
N VAL A 139 -8.18 -8.02 -2.20
CA VAL A 139 -9.25 -8.71 -1.49
C VAL A 139 -10.38 -7.72 -1.22
N ILE A 140 -10.08 -6.61 -0.54
CA ILE A 140 -11.08 -5.61 -0.17
C ILE A 140 -11.74 -5.01 -1.42
N GLY A 141 -10.94 -4.66 -2.44
CA GLY A 141 -11.41 -4.12 -3.71
C GLY A 141 -12.31 -5.10 -4.46
N SER A 142 -11.93 -6.38 -4.53
CA SER A 142 -12.72 -7.39 -5.23
C SER A 142 -14.08 -7.61 -4.57
N PHE A 143 -14.13 -7.68 -3.24
CA PHE A 143 -15.38 -7.76 -2.50
C PHE A 143 -16.21 -6.48 -2.65
N ALA A 144 -15.59 -5.31 -2.56
CA ALA A 144 -16.28 -4.03 -2.75
C ALA A 144 -16.87 -3.91 -4.16
N GLY A 145 -16.14 -4.31 -5.20
CA GLY A 145 -16.61 -4.32 -6.59
C GLY A 145 -17.75 -5.31 -6.83
N TRP A 146 -17.67 -6.50 -6.23
CA TRP A 146 -18.75 -7.48 -6.30
C TRP A 146 -20.04 -6.97 -5.61
N ILE A 147 -19.91 -6.40 -4.41
CA ILE A 147 -21.03 -5.79 -3.67
C ILE A 147 -21.61 -4.61 -4.47
N ALA A 148 -20.75 -3.75 -5.04
CA ALA A 148 -21.19 -2.63 -5.87
C ALA A 148 -21.94 -3.11 -7.11
N ALA A 149 -21.47 -4.16 -7.80
CA ALA A 149 -22.16 -4.74 -8.94
C ALA A 149 -23.56 -5.25 -8.55
N ILE A 150 -23.67 -6.00 -7.45
CA ILE A 150 -24.97 -6.50 -6.97
C ILE A 150 -25.88 -5.33 -6.59
N GLY A 151 -25.38 -4.31 -5.91
CA GLY A 151 -26.17 -3.14 -5.51
C GLY A 151 -26.71 -2.35 -6.72
N ILE A 152 -25.83 -2.03 -7.68
CA ILE A 152 -26.19 -1.25 -8.88
C ILE A 152 -27.19 -2.04 -9.74
N TYR A 153 -26.83 -3.29 -10.10
CA TYR A 153 -27.64 -4.07 -11.03
C TYR A 153 -28.85 -4.73 -10.37
N GLY A 154 -28.80 -4.99 -9.06
CA GLY A 154 -29.94 -5.47 -8.30
C GLY A 154 -31.06 -4.45 -8.20
N VAL A 155 -30.73 -3.15 -8.10
CA VAL A 155 -31.72 -2.07 -8.18
C VAL A 155 -32.24 -1.90 -9.60
N GLN A 156 -31.37 -2.00 -10.62
CA GLN A 156 -31.74 -1.74 -12.01
C GLN A 156 -32.57 -2.86 -12.65
N TYR A 157 -32.22 -4.13 -12.40
CA TYR A 157 -32.79 -5.30 -13.06
C TYR A 157 -33.51 -6.27 -12.11
N GLY A 158 -33.52 -5.98 -10.81
CA GLY A 158 -34.06 -6.85 -9.77
C GLY A 158 -33.12 -8.00 -9.40
N ILE A 159 -33.36 -8.60 -8.22
CA ILE A 159 -32.55 -9.70 -7.69
C ILE A 159 -32.53 -10.90 -8.64
N GLY A 160 -33.64 -11.17 -9.35
CA GLY A 160 -33.74 -12.27 -10.31
C GLY A 160 -32.84 -12.13 -11.55
N GLY A 161 -32.47 -10.90 -11.93
CA GLY A 161 -31.52 -10.66 -13.03
C GLY A 161 -30.06 -10.88 -12.60
N VAL A 162 -29.75 -10.62 -11.32
CA VAL A 162 -28.41 -10.82 -10.75
C VAL A 162 -28.20 -12.28 -10.33
N PHE A 163 -29.24 -12.90 -9.76
CA PHE A 163 -29.24 -14.28 -9.24
C PHE A 163 -30.40 -15.08 -9.86
N PRO A 164 -30.26 -15.53 -11.12
CA PRO A 164 -31.25 -16.40 -11.75
C PRO A 164 -31.34 -17.75 -11.03
N ALA A 165 -32.54 -18.13 -10.61
CA ALA A 165 -32.78 -19.33 -9.79
C ALA A 165 -32.40 -20.64 -10.52
N ASP A 166 -32.53 -20.68 -11.84
CA ASP A 166 -32.18 -21.80 -12.72
C ASP A 166 -30.67 -22.00 -12.90
N LYS A 167 -29.86 -20.96 -12.63
CA LYS A 167 -28.40 -20.96 -12.91
C LYS A 167 -27.55 -20.53 -11.72
N ILE A 168 -28.08 -20.56 -10.51
CA ILE A 168 -27.42 -20.04 -9.30
C ILE A 168 -25.99 -20.58 -9.12
N GLY A 169 -25.77 -21.88 -9.37
CA GLY A 169 -24.45 -22.51 -9.23
C GLY A 169 -23.42 -22.00 -10.25
N ILE A 170 -23.82 -21.83 -11.50
CA ILE A 170 -22.96 -21.33 -12.58
C ILE A 170 -22.60 -19.86 -12.31
N VAL A 171 -23.59 -19.07 -11.89
CA VAL A 171 -23.42 -17.65 -11.57
C VAL A 171 -22.45 -17.46 -10.39
N MET A 172 -22.58 -18.27 -9.32
CA MET A 172 -21.67 -18.18 -8.17
C MET A 172 -20.24 -18.56 -8.54
N PHE A 173 -20.06 -19.60 -9.35
CA PHE A 173 -18.74 -19.98 -9.84
C PHE A 173 -18.07 -18.86 -10.65
N GLN A 174 -18.84 -18.15 -11.49
CA GLN A 174 -18.31 -17.03 -12.26
C GLN A 174 -17.93 -15.82 -11.40
N TYR A 175 -18.72 -15.48 -10.38
CA TYR A 175 -18.33 -14.42 -9.44
C TYR A 175 -17.06 -14.78 -8.68
N LEU A 176 -16.96 -16.02 -8.21
CA LEU A 176 -15.76 -16.49 -7.51
C LEU A 176 -14.54 -16.43 -8.44
N ARG A 177 -14.70 -16.80 -9.71
CA ARG A 177 -13.66 -16.63 -10.74
C ARG A 177 -13.22 -15.17 -10.86
N TYR A 178 -14.14 -14.22 -11.00
CA TYR A 178 -13.78 -12.80 -11.15
C TYR A 178 -13.16 -12.18 -9.90
N ILE A 179 -13.59 -12.59 -8.71
CA ILE A 179 -12.95 -12.20 -7.45
C ILE A 179 -11.51 -12.73 -7.41
N SER A 180 -11.30 -14.00 -7.76
CA SER A 180 -9.96 -14.59 -7.81
C SER A 180 -9.05 -13.93 -8.86
N GLU A 181 -9.59 -13.59 -10.03
CA GLU A 181 -8.89 -12.82 -11.07
C GLU A 181 -8.51 -11.43 -10.55
N GLY A 182 -9.43 -10.73 -9.86
CA GLY A 182 -9.18 -9.41 -9.28
C GLY A 182 -8.04 -9.41 -8.27
N ILE A 183 -8.00 -10.40 -7.37
CA ILE A 183 -6.91 -10.57 -6.40
C ILE A 183 -5.59 -10.93 -7.09
N GLY A 184 -5.62 -11.79 -8.12
CA GLY A 184 -4.43 -12.13 -8.89
C GLY A 184 -3.85 -10.92 -9.63
N ILE A 185 -4.71 -10.14 -10.28
CA ILE A 185 -4.34 -8.92 -11.00
C ILE A 185 -3.79 -7.88 -10.04
N SER A 186 -4.39 -7.69 -8.85
CA SER A 186 -3.92 -6.70 -7.89
C SER A 186 -2.53 -7.01 -7.35
N ALA A 187 -2.26 -8.29 -7.04
CA ALA A 187 -0.95 -8.74 -6.58
C ALA A 187 0.12 -8.59 -7.67
N PHE A 188 -0.22 -8.98 -8.90
CA PHE A 188 0.69 -8.81 -10.05
C PHE A 188 0.97 -7.33 -10.33
N LEU A 189 -0.09 -6.52 -10.41
CA LEU A 189 0.00 -5.10 -10.74
C LEU A 189 0.77 -4.32 -9.66
N SER A 190 0.56 -4.61 -8.38
CA SER A 190 1.26 -3.91 -7.30
C SER A 190 2.76 -4.19 -7.32
N VAL A 191 3.16 -5.45 -7.53
CA VAL A 191 4.58 -5.83 -7.65
C VAL A 191 5.18 -5.24 -8.91
N ALA A 192 4.50 -5.33 -10.06
CA ALA A 192 4.97 -4.77 -11.32
C ALA A 192 5.16 -3.25 -11.25
N ALA A 193 4.19 -2.54 -10.66
CA ALA A 193 4.24 -1.09 -10.46
C ALA A 193 5.32 -0.69 -9.46
N ALA A 194 5.53 -1.49 -8.39
CA ALA A 194 6.56 -1.22 -7.38
C ALA A 194 7.98 -1.58 -7.83
N ALA A 195 8.15 -2.38 -8.88
CA ALA A 195 9.48 -2.83 -9.32
C ALA A 195 10.42 -1.67 -9.66
N TYR A 196 9.94 -0.67 -10.40
CA TYR A 196 10.73 0.51 -10.74
C TYR A 196 11.18 1.32 -9.50
N PRO A 197 10.28 1.79 -8.62
CA PRO A 197 10.68 2.54 -7.44
C PRO A 197 11.49 1.70 -6.44
N ALA A 198 11.19 0.40 -6.29
CA ALA A 198 11.97 -0.50 -5.44
C ALA A 198 13.41 -0.65 -5.95
N PHE A 199 13.58 -0.79 -7.27
CA PHE A 199 14.90 -0.82 -7.89
C PHE A 199 15.65 0.50 -7.68
N TYR A 200 14.98 1.64 -7.85
CA TYR A 200 15.55 2.95 -7.56
C TYR A 200 16.02 3.06 -6.10
N ALA A 201 15.18 2.67 -5.13
CA ALA A 201 15.51 2.64 -3.71
C ALA A 201 16.70 1.72 -3.39
N SER A 202 16.75 0.56 -4.04
CA SER A 202 17.81 -0.42 -3.86
C SER A 202 19.17 0.06 -4.37
N ARG A 203 19.25 1.13 -5.17
CA ARG A 203 20.52 1.65 -5.71
C ARG A 203 20.97 2.97 -5.10
N LEU A 204 20.32 3.41 -4.03
CA LEU A 204 20.71 4.63 -3.33
C LEU A 204 22.10 4.51 -2.70
N HIS A 205 22.93 5.54 -2.88
CA HIS A 205 24.26 5.62 -2.29
C HIS A 205 24.16 5.96 -0.79
N PRO A 206 24.69 5.11 0.12
CA PRO A 206 24.54 5.33 1.57
C PRO A 206 25.16 6.64 2.06
N ALA A 207 26.28 7.06 1.46
CA ALA A 207 26.96 8.31 1.81
C ALA A 207 26.12 9.55 1.50
N GLU A 208 25.35 9.54 0.41
CA GLU A 208 24.44 10.64 0.05
C GLU A 208 23.23 10.70 0.98
N ALA A 209 22.72 9.54 1.39
CA ALA A 209 21.60 9.44 2.33
C ALA A 209 21.89 10.07 3.70
N LEU A 210 23.12 9.91 4.21
CA LEU A 210 23.53 10.47 5.49
C LEU A 210 23.93 11.95 5.41
N ARG A 211 24.33 12.44 4.24
CA ARG A 211 24.71 13.84 4.02
C ARG A 211 23.52 14.79 3.90
N TYR A 212 22.28 14.28 3.85
CA TYR A 212 21.06 15.07 3.67
C TYR A 212 20.66 15.97 4.88
N GLU A 213 21.62 16.32 5.73
CA GLU A 213 21.54 17.41 6.72
C GLU A 213 22.77 18.31 6.57
N VAL A 214 22.80 19.12 5.52
CA VAL A 214 23.54 20.40 5.52
C VAL A 214 22.65 21.45 4.89
#